data_AF-A0A1M3J6R1-F1
#
_entry.id   AF-A0A1M3J6R1-F1
#
_cell.length_a   1.000
_cell.length_b   1.000
_cell.length_c   1.000
_cell.angle_alpha   90.00
_cell.angle_beta   90.00
_cell.angle_gamma   90.00
#
_symmetry.space_group_name_H-M   'P 1'
#
loop_
_entity.id
_entity.type
_entity.pdbx_description
1 polymer ?
#
loop_
_entity_poly.entity_id
_entity_poly.type
_entity_poly.pdbx_seq_one_letter_code
_entity_poly.pdbx_strand_id
1 'polypeptide(L)'
;MKKLVSFISKCKHNKDGFSLIELAIVLAIIGILGGLTIPLLTHQMERSKLEVTRRHHQEIVDSLASYVAQYKTLPCPADPATQGPSSGVARLHCSTTSESIGIVPYRTLGLPENVARDGYKNFTTYALESKVISRPGHERDFKRFCGKISPRFLKVMDENGASVLAAGEDCILFVLVSHGPTGNGAYLGKGSSQTRQDSNAGPGEIENSNSDLTFVSAPYSSRKGAFFRHIVTWKTQRNFAGICLASHLQNR
;
A
#
# COMPACT_ATOMS: atom_id res chain seq x y z
N MET A 1 -9.57 -37.12 88.91
CA MET A 1 -9.41 -35.70 88.53
C MET A 1 -9.68 -35.55 87.04
N LYS A 2 -10.45 -34.50 86.70
CA LYS A 2 -10.56 -33.79 85.41
C LYS A 2 -11.00 -34.55 84.14
N LYS A 3 -12.26 -34.27 83.77
CA LYS A 3 -12.80 -34.27 82.40
C LYS A 3 -11.90 -33.46 81.47
N LEU A 4 -11.66 -33.92 80.24
CA LEU A 4 -11.32 -33.04 79.12
C LEU A 4 -12.36 -33.23 78.02
N VAL A 5 -13.00 -32.11 77.71
CA VAL A 5 -14.17 -31.96 76.86
C VAL A 5 -13.73 -31.92 75.40
N SER A 6 -14.42 -32.70 74.57
CA SER A 6 -14.43 -32.62 73.11
C SER A 6 -14.89 -31.23 72.64
N PHE A 7 -14.07 -30.58 71.81
CA PHE A 7 -14.50 -29.43 70.99
C PHE A 7 -14.04 -29.65 69.55
N ILE A 8 -14.81 -30.44 68.80
CA ILE A 8 -14.74 -30.47 67.34
C ILE A 8 -15.57 -29.29 66.85
N SER A 9 -14.90 -28.20 66.48
CA SER A 9 -15.53 -27.06 65.80
C SER A 9 -16.13 -27.51 64.48
N LYS A 10 -17.45 -27.37 64.36
CA LYS A 10 -18.22 -27.66 63.15
C LYS A 10 -18.13 -26.46 62.21
N CYS A 11 -17.20 -26.48 61.25
CA CYS A 11 -17.21 -25.51 60.15
C CYS A 11 -18.41 -25.82 59.23
N LYS A 12 -19.49 -25.07 59.38
CA LYS A 12 -20.65 -25.11 58.48
C LYS A 12 -20.23 -24.53 57.14
N HIS A 13 -19.96 -25.41 56.17
CA HIS A 13 -19.58 -25.05 54.83
C HIS A 13 -20.86 -24.75 54.02
N ASN A 14 -21.31 -23.50 54.01
CA ASN A 14 -22.30 -23.04 53.04
C ASN A 14 -21.56 -22.88 51.70
N LYS A 15 -21.50 -23.95 50.90
CA LYS A 15 -21.21 -23.81 49.48
C LYS A 15 -22.54 -23.59 48.78
N ASP A 16 -22.92 -22.33 48.62
CA ASP A 16 -23.93 -21.96 47.63
C ASP A 16 -23.29 -22.28 46.26
N GLY A 17 -23.64 -23.44 45.70
CA GLY A 17 -23.18 -23.86 44.38
C GLY A 17 -23.90 -23.05 43.32
N PHE A 18 -23.15 -22.53 42.34
CA PHE A 18 -23.73 -21.87 41.17
C PHE A 18 -24.80 -22.75 40.53
N SER A 19 -25.99 -22.18 40.30
CA SER A 19 -27.06 -22.92 39.65
C SER A 19 -26.69 -23.17 38.18
N LEU A 20 -27.00 -24.37 37.67
CA LEU A 20 -26.83 -24.69 36.26
C LEU A 20 -27.53 -23.67 35.34
N ILE A 21 -28.66 -23.12 35.79
CA ILE A 21 -29.39 -22.09 35.03
C ILE A 21 -28.64 -20.75 34.97
N GLU A 22 -27.92 -20.38 36.03
CA GLU A 22 -27.18 -19.13 36.11
C GLU A 22 -25.98 -19.17 35.16
N LEU A 23 -25.26 -20.30 35.15
CA LEU A 23 -24.19 -20.54 34.18
C LEU A 23 -24.74 -20.58 32.73
N ALA A 24 -25.91 -21.19 32.50
CA ALA A 24 -26.52 -21.23 31.18
C ALA A 24 -26.92 -19.84 30.65
N ILE A 25 -27.46 -18.98 31.52
CA ILE A 25 -27.81 -17.60 31.17
C ILE A 25 -26.54 -16.78 30.86
N VAL A 26 -25.49 -16.91 31.68
CA VAL A 26 -24.21 -16.21 31.44
C VAL A 26 -23.61 -16.63 30.09
N LEU A 27 -23.58 -17.92 29.78
CA LEU A 27 -23.09 -18.42 28.50
C LEU A 27 -23.96 -17.97 27.32
N ALA A 28 -25.29 -17.90 27.49
CA ALA A 28 -26.19 -17.39 26.47
C ALA A 28 -25.92 -15.90 26.17
N ILE A 29 -25.73 -15.07 27.21
CA ILE A 29 -25.39 -13.65 27.05
C ILE A 29 -24.03 -13.49 26.36
N ILE A 30 -23.01 -14.23 26.80
CA ILE A 30 -21.68 -14.20 26.17
C ILE A 30 -21.76 -14.64 24.69
N GLY A 31 -22.56 -15.67 24.39
CA GLY A 31 -22.80 -16.14 23.02
C GLY A 31 -23.43 -15.08 22.13
N ILE A 32 -24.47 -14.38 22.62
CA ILE A 32 -25.14 -13.30 21.88
C ILE A 32 -24.20 -12.11 21.66
N LEU A 33 -23.49 -11.68 22.71
CA LEU A 33 -22.53 -10.58 22.62
C LEU A 33 -21.37 -10.91 21.68
N GLY A 34 -20.81 -12.11 21.78
CA GLY A 34 -19.76 -12.61 20.90
C GLY A 34 -20.20 -12.67 19.43
N GLY A 35 -21.42 -13.16 19.17
CA GLY A 35 -21.97 -13.29 17.81
C GLY A 35 -22.12 -11.95 17.08
N LEU A 36 -22.49 -10.87 17.78
CA LEU A 36 -22.68 -9.56 17.18
C LEU A 36 -21.38 -8.74 17.07
N THR A 37 -20.44 -8.90 18.00
CA THR A 37 -19.23 -8.05 18.09
C THR A 37 -18.13 -8.42 17.10
N ILE A 38 -17.90 -9.72 16.88
CA ILE A 38 -16.82 -10.21 16.01
C ILE A 38 -16.90 -9.67 14.56
N PRO A 39 -18.05 -9.76 13.84
CA PRO A 39 -18.11 -9.31 12.44
C PRO A 39 -17.92 -7.79 12.30
N LEU A 40 -18.29 -6.99 13.31
CA LEU A 40 -18.07 -5.56 13.30
C LEU A 40 -16.58 -5.22 13.39
N LEU A 41 -15.85 -5.92 14.26
CA LEU A 41 -14.40 -5.72 14.45
C LEU A 41 -13.62 -6.04 13.18
N THR A 42 -13.94 -7.13 12.48
CA THR A 42 -13.23 -7.50 11.24
C THR A 42 -13.44 -6.47 10.13
N HIS A 43 -14.64 -5.92 9.99
CA HIS A 43 -14.92 -4.84 9.04
C HIS A 43 -14.19 -3.54 9.39
N GLN A 44 -14.09 -3.19 10.68
CA GLN A 44 -13.34 -2.00 11.12
C GLN A 44 -11.84 -2.15 10.85
N MET A 45 -11.27 -3.33 11.12
CA MET A 45 -9.87 -3.61 10.81
C MET A 45 -9.58 -3.49 9.32
N GLU A 46 -10.46 -4.00 8.47
CA GLU A 46 -10.29 -3.92 7.02
C GLU A 46 -10.33 -2.46 6.52
N ARG A 47 -11.28 -1.66 7.01
CA ARG A 47 -11.33 -0.22 6.71
C ARG A 47 -10.06 0.50 7.16
N SER A 48 -9.58 0.18 8.36
CA SER A 48 -8.33 0.72 8.89
C SER A 48 -7.14 0.42 7.98
N LYS A 49 -7.01 -0.82 7.47
CA LYS A 49 -5.95 -1.18 6.51
C LYS A 49 -6.06 -0.37 5.22
N LEU A 50 -7.26 -0.25 4.65
CA LEU A 50 -7.48 0.55 3.44
C LEU A 50 -7.18 2.04 3.66
N GLU A 51 -7.49 2.58 4.84
CA GLU A 51 -7.17 3.95 5.21
C GLU A 51 -5.65 4.15 5.38
N VAL A 52 -4.97 3.21 6.06
CA VAL A 52 -3.51 3.20 6.19
C VAL A 52 -2.85 3.17 4.82
N THR A 53 -3.32 2.32 3.89
CA THR A 53 -2.80 2.29 2.51
C THR A 53 -2.93 3.64 1.82
N ARG A 54 -4.10 4.27 1.88
CA ARG A 54 -4.32 5.59 1.24
C ARG A 54 -3.44 6.66 1.86
N ARG A 55 -3.30 6.65 3.19
CA ARG A 55 -2.42 7.56 3.93
C ARG A 55 -0.96 7.40 3.52
N HIS A 56 -0.47 6.17 3.48
CA HIS A 56 0.91 5.87 3.04
C HIS A 56 1.13 6.29 1.58
N HIS A 57 0.18 6.01 0.67
CA HIS A 57 0.29 6.47 -0.71
C HIS A 57 0.40 7.99 -0.81
N GLN A 58 -0.37 8.74 -0.01
CA GLN A 58 -0.27 10.19 0.03
C GLN A 58 1.09 10.65 0.56
N GLU A 59 1.58 10.05 1.64
CA GLU A 59 2.89 10.38 2.24
C GLU A 59 4.06 10.09 1.27
N ILE A 60 3.95 9.02 0.47
CA ILE A 60 4.87 8.71 -0.63
C ILE A 60 4.80 9.79 -1.71
N VAL A 61 3.60 10.19 -2.14
CA VAL A 61 3.40 11.24 -3.15
C VAL A 61 4.02 12.57 -2.69
N ASP A 62 3.81 12.96 -1.43
CA ASP A 62 4.34 14.21 -0.87
C ASP A 62 5.88 14.18 -0.78
N SER A 63 6.45 13.02 -0.45
CA SER A 63 7.91 12.83 -0.42
C SER A 63 8.51 12.83 -1.83
N LEU A 64 7.84 12.22 -2.81
CA LEU A 64 8.24 12.30 -4.21
C LEU A 64 8.21 13.76 -4.69
N ALA A 65 7.19 14.54 -4.32
CA ALA A 65 7.09 15.95 -4.69
C ALA A 65 8.24 16.77 -4.10
N SER A 66 8.58 16.52 -2.82
CA SER A 66 9.73 17.14 -2.14
C SER A 66 11.05 16.77 -2.82
N TYR A 67 11.22 15.51 -3.20
CA TYR A 67 12.39 15.03 -3.94
C TYR A 67 12.52 15.73 -5.30
N VAL A 68 11.43 15.86 -6.07
CA VAL A 68 11.44 16.63 -7.33
C VAL A 68 11.76 18.09 -7.09
N ALA A 69 11.25 18.71 -6.02
CA ALA A 69 11.55 20.10 -5.72
C ALA A 69 13.05 20.35 -5.51
N GLN A 70 13.75 19.40 -4.87
CA GLN A 70 15.19 19.47 -4.59
C GLN A 70 16.06 19.03 -5.78
N TYR A 71 15.78 17.85 -6.35
CA TYR A 71 16.63 17.19 -7.34
C TYR A 71 16.17 17.38 -8.79
N LYS A 72 15.00 18.00 -9.01
CA LYS A 72 14.39 18.26 -10.34
C LYS A 72 14.14 17.01 -11.17
N THR A 73 14.06 15.84 -10.53
CA THR A 73 13.78 14.55 -11.13
C THR A 73 13.08 13.65 -10.12
N LEU A 74 12.36 12.62 -10.58
CA LEU A 74 11.87 11.54 -9.70
C LEU A 74 13.01 10.53 -9.42
N PRO A 75 13.01 9.87 -8.25
CA PRO A 75 13.97 8.81 -7.96
C PRO A 75 13.59 7.52 -8.71
N CYS A 76 14.59 6.71 -9.10
CA CYS A 76 14.32 5.38 -9.61
C CYS A 76 13.72 4.46 -8.54
N PRO A 77 12.93 3.44 -8.92
CA PRO A 77 12.43 2.48 -7.94
C PRO A 77 13.59 1.76 -7.28
N ALA A 78 13.46 1.48 -6.00
CA ALA A 78 14.43 0.66 -5.29
C ALA A 78 14.29 -0.80 -5.71
N ASP A 79 15.41 -1.51 -5.68
CA ASP A 79 15.44 -2.92 -6.02
C ASP A 79 14.87 -3.78 -4.88
N PRO A 80 13.78 -4.54 -5.09
CA PRO A 80 13.22 -5.42 -4.08
C PRO A 80 14.21 -6.48 -3.58
N ALA A 81 15.17 -6.91 -4.41
CA ALA A 81 16.18 -7.88 -4.00
C ALA A 81 17.26 -7.28 -3.10
N THR A 82 17.40 -5.95 -3.01
CA THR A 82 18.47 -5.34 -2.22
C THR A 82 18.20 -5.48 -0.72
N GLN A 83 19.23 -5.90 0.03
CA GLN A 83 19.19 -6.15 1.47
C GLN A 83 20.08 -5.18 2.25
N GLY A 84 19.92 -5.19 3.58
CA GLY A 84 20.79 -4.45 4.49
C GLY A 84 20.62 -2.93 4.38
N PRO A 85 21.69 -2.15 4.63
CA PRO A 85 21.63 -0.69 4.66
C PRO A 85 21.16 -0.05 3.34
N SER A 86 21.38 -0.73 2.21
CA SER A 86 21.00 -0.25 0.88
C SER A 86 19.55 -0.61 0.50
N SER A 87 18.84 -1.39 1.32
CA SER A 87 17.43 -1.72 1.03
C SER A 87 16.57 -0.45 1.06
N GLY A 88 15.75 -0.24 0.04
CA GLY A 88 14.95 0.98 -0.09
C GLY A 88 15.72 2.21 -0.59
N VAL A 89 16.96 2.05 -1.04
CA VAL A 89 17.69 3.11 -1.76
C VAL A 89 17.34 3.03 -3.25
N ALA A 90 17.04 4.17 -3.86
CA ALA A 90 16.76 4.29 -5.28
C ALA A 90 17.94 3.75 -6.10
N ARG A 91 17.63 3.03 -7.19
CA ARG A 91 18.64 2.66 -8.17
C ARG A 91 19.29 3.93 -8.74
N LEU A 92 20.55 3.80 -9.16
CA LEU A 92 21.24 4.90 -9.84
C LEU A 92 20.59 5.21 -11.19
N HIS A 93 20.11 4.16 -11.88
CA HIS A 93 19.49 4.24 -13.20
C HIS A 93 18.28 3.31 -13.30
N CYS A 94 17.32 3.70 -14.13
CA CYS A 94 16.12 2.90 -14.42
C CYS A 94 15.70 3.15 -15.88
N SER A 95 16.50 2.64 -16.81
CA SER A 95 16.32 2.92 -18.25
C SER A 95 15.54 1.82 -18.95
N THR A 96 15.47 0.63 -18.35
CA THR A 96 14.70 -0.50 -18.87
C THR A 96 13.32 -0.58 -18.21
N THR A 97 12.37 -1.25 -18.86
CA THR A 97 11.03 -1.50 -18.30
C THR A 97 11.10 -2.17 -16.92
N SER A 98 11.98 -3.17 -16.76
CA SER A 98 12.13 -3.91 -15.50
C SER A 98 12.76 -3.09 -14.38
N GLU A 99 13.63 -2.13 -14.70
CA GLU A 99 14.17 -1.20 -13.69
C GLU A 99 13.21 -0.03 -13.39
N SER A 100 12.28 0.25 -14.29
CA SER A 100 11.25 1.28 -14.14
C SER A 100 10.13 0.86 -13.19
N ILE A 101 10.17 -0.39 -12.70
CA ILE A 101 9.24 -0.95 -11.72
C ILE A 101 10.04 -1.52 -10.55
N GLY A 102 9.55 -1.34 -9.34
CA GLY A 102 10.16 -1.90 -8.14
C GLY A 102 9.38 -1.53 -6.89
N ILE A 103 10.08 -1.46 -5.77
CA ILE A 103 9.50 -0.95 -4.53
C ILE A 103 9.78 0.55 -4.39
N VAL A 104 8.95 1.21 -3.59
CA VAL A 104 9.18 2.62 -3.22
C VAL A 104 10.59 2.79 -2.62
N PRO A 105 11.40 3.73 -3.09
CA PRO A 105 12.75 3.98 -2.56
C PRO A 105 12.68 4.76 -1.24
N TYR A 106 12.13 4.13 -0.19
CA TYR A 106 11.81 4.79 1.08
C TYR A 106 13.02 5.44 1.76
N ARG A 107 14.21 4.85 1.72
CA ARG A 107 15.41 5.48 2.30
C ARG A 107 15.83 6.72 1.54
N THR A 108 15.78 6.67 0.21
CA THR A 108 16.07 7.86 -0.63
C THR A 108 15.04 8.96 -0.41
N LEU A 109 13.79 8.61 -0.12
CA LEU A 109 12.71 9.55 0.17
C LEU A 109 12.68 10.02 1.63
N GLY A 110 13.56 9.51 2.51
CA GLY A 110 13.52 9.84 3.94
C GLY A 110 12.29 9.27 4.68
N LEU A 111 11.66 8.24 4.11
CA LEU A 111 10.49 7.56 4.65
C LEU A 111 10.89 6.30 5.43
N PRO A 112 10.16 5.96 6.50
CA PRO A 112 10.33 4.68 7.17
C PRO A 112 9.78 3.53 6.29
N GLU A 113 10.35 2.33 6.40
CA GLU A 113 9.99 1.18 5.55
C GLU A 113 8.51 0.81 5.63
N ASN A 114 7.88 0.98 6.80
CA ASN A 114 6.46 0.68 6.99
C ASN A 114 5.54 1.54 6.09
N VAL A 115 5.97 2.75 5.69
CA VAL A 115 5.22 3.62 4.77
C VAL A 115 5.36 3.15 3.33
N ALA A 116 6.48 2.50 2.96
CA ALA A 116 6.60 1.83 1.65
C ALA A 116 5.79 0.52 1.55
N ARG A 117 5.05 0.17 2.59
CA ARG A 117 4.15 -0.99 2.60
C ARG A 117 2.71 -0.53 2.72
N ASP A 118 1.79 -1.28 2.11
CA ASP A 118 0.36 -1.06 2.27
C ASP A 118 -0.14 -1.44 3.68
N GLY A 119 -1.42 -1.20 3.97
CA GLY A 119 -2.04 -1.57 5.25
C GLY A 119 -2.02 -3.08 5.55
N TYR A 120 -1.75 -3.91 4.54
CA TYR A 120 -1.62 -5.38 4.63
C TYR A 120 -0.16 -5.84 4.73
N LYS A 121 0.79 -4.89 4.84
CA LYS A 121 2.23 -5.10 4.98
C LYS A 121 2.93 -5.61 3.70
N ASN A 122 2.26 -5.56 2.56
CA ASN A 122 2.88 -5.81 1.26
C ASN A 122 3.66 -4.57 0.83
N PHE A 123 4.81 -4.73 0.17
CA PHE A 123 5.48 -3.59 -0.44
C PHE A 123 4.58 -2.98 -1.52
N THR A 124 4.44 -1.65 -1.49
CA THR A 124 3.80 -0.90 -2.58
C THR A 124 4.71 -0.94 -3.80
N THR A 125 4.18 -1.39 -4.93
CA THR A 125 4.89 -1.29 -6.20
C THR A 125 4.93 0.16 -6.65
N TYR A 126 6.11 0.63 -7.00
CA TYR A 126 6.34 1.94 -7.60
C TYR A 126 6.85 1.74 -9.03
N ALA A 127 6.07 2.24 -9.99
CA ALA A 127 6.44 2.27 -11.39
C ALA A 127 6.57 3.71 -11.86
N LEU A 128 7.55 3.99 -12.72
CA LEU A 128 7.80 5.34 -13.23
C LEU A 128 7.96 5.38 -14.75
N GLU A 129 7.78 6.57 -15.31
CA GLU A 129 8.08 6.84 -16.73
C GLU A 129 9.57 7.18 -16.88
N SER A 130 10.37 6.22 -17.36
CA SER A 130 11.84 6.27 -17.33
C SER A 130 12.47 7.37 -18.17
N LYS A 131 11.79 7.79 -19.25
CA LYS A 131 12.32 8.84 -20.13
C LYS A 131 12.23 10.26 -19.54
N VAL A 132 11.60 10.42 -18.38
CA VAL A 132 11.50 11.71 -17.65
C VAL A 132 12.79 12.03 -16.87
N ILE A 133 13.66 11.05 -16.64
CA ILE A 133 14.85 11.21 -15.79
C ILE A 133 16.06 11.63 -16.61
N SER A 134 16.56 12.85 -16.36
CA SER A 134 17.87 13.33 -16.83
C SER A 134 18.85 13.30 -15.64
N ARG A 135 20.10 12.87 -15.89
CA ARG A 135 21.18 12.74 -14.90
C ARG A 135 21.20 13.88 -13.86
N PRO A 136 21.42 13.61 -12.56
CA PRO A 136 21.90 14.63 -11.64
C PRO A 136 23.36 14.95 -12.03
N GLY A 137 23.57 15.94 -12.90
CA GLY A 137 24.94 16.24 -13.32
C GLY A 137 25.18 17.33 -14.35
N HIS A 138 24.22 17.76 -15.16
CA HIS A 138 24.43 18.89 -16.06
C HIS A 138 23.16 19.73 -16.14
N GLU A 139 23.32 21.01 -15.84
CA GLU A 139 22.45 22.15 -16.10
C GLU A 139 20.95 21.83 -16.28
N ARG A 140 20.27 22.00 -15.15
CA ARG A 140 18.84 21.79 -14.92
C ARG A 140 18.00 22.59 -15.90
N ASP A 141 17.35 21.91 -16.83
CA ASP A 141 16.12 22.46 -17.37
C ASP A 141 14.95 21.77 -16.69
N PHE A 142 14.51 22.33 -15.55
CA PHE A 142 13.23 21.95 -14.94
C PHE A 142 12.08 22.05 -15.97
N LYS A 143 12.26 22.87 -17.01
CA LYS A 143 11.42 22.92 -18.22
C LYS A 143 11.29 21.58 -18.95
N ARG A 144 12.25 20.65 -18.85
CA ARG A 144 12.13 19.29 -19.43
C ARG A 144 11.20 18.42 -18.60
N PHE A 145 11.30 18.50 -17.26
CA PHE A 145 10.32 17.87 -16.36
C PHE A 145 8.93 18.49 -16.54
N CYS A 146 8.88 19.79 -16.84
CA CYS A 146 7.66 20.56 -17.10
C CYS A 146 7.24 20.63 -18.58
N GLY A 147 7.93 19.96 -19.49
CA GLY A 147 7.61 19.92 -20.91
C GLY A 147 6.66 18.78 -21.21
N LYS A 148 5.97 18.79 -22.37
CA LYS A 148 5.16 17.64 -22.78
C LYS A 148 6.07 16.43 -23.00
N ILE A 149 5.85 15.38 -22.21
CA ILE A 149 6.57 14.11 -22.34
C ILE A 149 5.89 13.28 -23.43
N SER A 150 6.62 12.86 -24.45
CA SER A 150 6.17 11.88 -25.45
C SER A 150 7.38 11.04 -25.85
N PRO A 151 7.32 9.69 -25.87
CA PRO A 151 6.14 8.80 -25.84
C PRO A 151 5.59 8.43 -24.45
N ARG A 152 4.38 7.84 -24.41
CA ARG A 152 3.68 7.29 -23.23
C ARG A 152 3.95 5.79 -23.06
N PHE A 153 4.88 5.40 -22.20
CA PHE A 153 5.12 3.98 -21.89
C PHE A 153 4.30 3.53 -20.69
N LEU A 154 4.19 4.38 -19.66
CA LEU A 154 3.37 4.11 -18.49
C LEU A 154 1.88 4.41 -18.76
N LYS A 155 1.04 3.37 -18.65
CA LYS A 155 -0.39 3.43 -18.96
C LYS A 155 -1.22 3.00 -17.76
N VAL A 156 -2.36 3.65 -17.59
CA VAL A 156 -3.41 3.23 -16.65
C VAL A 156 -4.71 3.13 -17.43
N MET A 157 -5.36 1.98 -17.33
CA MET A 157 -6.64 1.65 -17.95
C MET A 157 -7.72 1.60 -16.85
N ASP A 158 -8.96 1.89 -17.19
CA ASP A 158 -10.11 1.66 -16.30
C ASP A 158 -10.55 0.18 -16.34
N GLU A 159 -11.57 -0.16 -15.55
CA GLU A 159 -12.14 -1.51 -15.54
C GLU A 159 -12.72 -2.00 -16.88
N ASN A 160 -12.99 -1.09 -17.82
CA ASN A 160 -13.55 -1.38 -19.14
C ASN A 160 -12.47 -1.50 -20.22
N GLY A 161 -11.19 -1.30 -19.85
CA GLY A 161 -10.07 -1.32 -20.79
C GLY A 161 -9.91 -0.04 -21.58
N ALA A 162 -10.52 1.07 -21.16
CA ALA A 162 -10.26 2.40 -21.74
C ALA A 162 -9.13 3.11 -20.98
N SER A 163 -8.36 3.96 -21.67
CA SER A 163 -7.34 4.79 -21.01
C SER A 163 -8.01 5.76 -20.03
N VAL A 164 -7.49 5.86 -18.81
CA VAL A 164 -7.98 6.85 -17.81
C VAL A 164 -7.64 8.29 -18.19
N LEU A 165 -6.76 8.47 -19.18
CA LEU A 165 -6.40 9.77 -19.73
C LEU A 165 -7.05 9.97 -21.10
N ALA A 166 -7.67 11.14 -21.29
CA ALA A 166 -8.18 11.58 -22.58
C ALA A 166 -7.03 11.85 -23.57
N ALA A 167 -7.35 11.85 -24.86
CA ALA A 167 -6.40 12.16 -25.92
C ALA A 167 -5.79 13.56 -25.71
N GLY A 168 -4.45 13.65 -25.80
CA GLY A 168 -3.73 14.92 -25.66
C GLY A 168 -3.44 15.38 -24.22
N GLU A 169 -3.93 14.68 -23.20
CA GLU A 169 -3.58 14.96 -21.80
C GLU A 169 -2.11 14.67 -21.48
N ASP A 170 -1.61 15.18 -20.35
CA ASP A 170 -0.23 14.98 -19.90
C ASP A 170 0.05 13.53 -19.46
N CYS A 171 1.29 13.06 -19.65
CA CYS A 171 1.67 11.69 -19.31
C CYS A 171 1.62 11.40 -17.81
N ILE A 172 1.42 10.12 -17.48
CA ILE A 172 1.55 9.62 -16.11
C ILE A 172 3.04 9.60 -15.77
N LEU A 173 3.41 10.20 -14.65
CA LEU A 173 4.80 10.23 -14.18
C LEU A 173 5.16 8.97 -13.40
N PHE A 174 4.23 8.52 -12.57
CA PHE A 174 4.37 7.32 -11.76
C PHE A 174 3.04 6.71 -11.39
N VAL A 175 3.10 5.43 -11.02
CA VAL A 175 2.00 4.64 -10.47
C VAL A 175 2.48 3.99 -9.17
N LEU A 176 1.61 4.00 -8.16
CA LEU A 176 1.72 3.26 -6.91
C LEU A 176 0.63 2.20 -6.89
N VAL A 177 0.99 0.95 -6.58
CA VAL A 177 0.05 -0.16 -6.46
C VAL A 177 0.18 -0.78 -5.07
N SER A 178 -0.92 -0.73 -4.32
CA SER A 178 -1.14 -1.58 -3.15
C SER A 178 -1.76 -2.88 -3.62
N HIS A 179 -1.26 -4.00 -3.11
CA HIS A 179 -1.66 -5.35 -3.54
C HIS A 179 -2.69 -6.00 -2.60
N GLY A 180 -3.12 -5.26 -1.56
CA GLY A 180 -4.32 -5.61 -0.81
C GLY A 180 -4.17 -6.86 0.07
N PRO A 181 -5.28 -7.49 0.47
CA PRO A 181 -5.27 -8.60 1.43
C PRO A 181 -4.47 -9.84 0.99
N THR A 182 -4.47 -10.15 -0.31
CA THR A 182 -3.80 -11.35 -0.85
C THR A 182 -2.35 -11.06 -1.21
N GLY A 183 -2.03 -9.80 -1.48
CA GLY A 183 -0.69 -9.36 -1.84
C GLY A 183 -0.26 -9.82 -3.23
N ASN A 184 -1.16 -10.30 -4.09
CA ASN A 184 -0.83 -10.72 -5.46
C ASN A 184 -0.07 -9.62 -6.21
N GLY A 185 1.11 -9.92 -6.74
CA GLY A 185 1.96 -8.90 -7.39
C GLY A 185 2.91 -8.14 -6.45
N ALA A 186 2.74 -8.25 -5.13
CA ALA A 186 3.65 -7.62 -4.19
C ALA A 186 4.99 -8.33 -4.16
N TYR A 187 6.07 -7.57 -4.24
CA TYR A 187 7.41 -8.09 -4.01
C TYR A 187 7.55 -8.66 -2.60
N LEU A 188 8.15 -9.85 -2.49
CA LEU A 188 8.51 -10.46 -1.20
C LEU A 188 9.57 -9.62 -0.48
N GLY A 189 10.49 -9.05 -1.25
CA GLY A 189 11.65 -8.32 -0.77
C GLY A 189 12.69 -9.25 -0.12
N LYS A 190 13.65 -8.66 0.61
CA LYS A 190 14.66 -9.38 1.41
C LYS A 190 15.50 -10.37 0.60
N GLY A 191 16.09 -9.94 -0.52
CA GLY A 191 16.94 -10.80 -1.35
C GLY A 191 16.23 -11.44 -2.53
N SER A 192 14.92 -11.21 -2.70
CA SER A 192 14.14 -11.76 -3.80
C SER A 192 13.36 -10.67 -4.53
N SER A 193 13.43 -10.71 -5.87
CA SER A 193 12.57 -9.93 -6.78
C SER A 193 11.29 -10.67 -7.15
N GLN A 194 11.02 -11.83 -6.53
CA GLN A 194 9.77 -12.56 -6.75
C GLN A 194 8.59 -11.80 -6.15
N THR A 195 7.45 -11.90 -6.83
CA THR A 195 6.18 -11.38 -6.38
C THR A 195 5.30 -12.51 -5.84
N ARG A 196 4.43 -12.21 -4.88
CA ARG A 196 3.41 -13.15 -4.43
C ARG A 196 2.44 -13.44 -5.57
N GLN A 197 1.97 -14.68 -5.60
CA GLN A 197 0.99 -15.17 -6.57
C GLN A 197 -0.24 -15.65 -5.81
N ASP A 198 -1.43 -15.19 -6.21
CA ASP A 198 -2.71 -15.67 -5.72
C ASP A 198 -3.48 -16.30 -6.87
N SER A 199 -3.85 -17.57 -6.73
CA SER A 199 -4.64 -18.28 -7.75
C SER A 199 -6.06 -17.72 -7.92
N ASN A 200 -6.52 -16.89 -6.98
CA ASN A 200 -7.81 -16.20 -7.03
C ASN A 200 -7.68 -14.70 -7.34
N ALA A 201 -6.53 -14.27 -7.89
CA ALA A 201 -6.36 -12.90 -8.36
C ALA A 201 -7.36 -12.59 -9.49
N GLY A 202 -8.00 -11.43 -9.42
CA GLY A 202 -8.85 -10.96 -10.50
C GLY A 202 -8.02 -10.52 -11.72
N PRO A 203 -8.61 -10.42 -12.92
CA PRO A 203 -7.89 -10.03 -14.14
C PRO A 203 -7.12 -8.70 -14.00
N GLY A 204 -7.71 -7.69 -13.37
CA GLY A 204 -7.02 -6.41 -13.13
C GLY A 204 -5.90 -6.49 -12.08
N GLU A 205 -5.98 -7.43 -11.13
CA GLU A 205 -4.89 -7.68 -10.17
C GLU A 205 -3.71 -8.39 -10.85
N ILE A 206 -3.99 -9.32 -11.77
CA ILE A 206 -3.00 -9.98 -12.61
C ILE A 206 -2.30 -8.97 -13.52
N GLU A 207 -3.07 -8.08 -14.16
CA GLU A 207 -2.53 -7.01 -15.00
C GLU A 207 -1.57 -6.11 -14.20
N ASN A 208 -1.98 -5.67 -13.02
CA ASN A 208 -1.15 -4.87 -12.12
C ASN A 208 0.11 -5.59 -11.58
N SER A 209 0.32 -6.86 -11.95
CA SER A 209 1.40 -7.73 -11.46
C SER A 209 2.33 -8.23 -12.58
N ASN A 210 2.07 -7.90 -13.85
CA ASN A 210 2.76 -8.48 -15.02
C ASN A 210 4.07 -7.76 -15.42
N SER A 211 4.36 -6.60 -14.81
CA SER A 211 5.57 -5.78 -15.02
C SER A 211 5.76 -5.19 -16.44
N ASP A 212 4.68 -4.91 -17.18
CA ASP A 212 4.75 -4.37 -18.54
C ASP A 212 4.49 -2.84 -18.67
N LEU A 213 4.35 -2.14 -17.54
CA LEU A 213 3.99 -0.71 -17.41
C LEU A 213 2.55 -0.36 -17.81
N THR A 214 1.68 -1.36 -18.00
CA THR A 214 0.24 -1.18 -18.09
C THR A 214 -0.40 -1.59 -16.77
N PHE A 215 -1.29 -0.73 -16.27
CA PHE A 215 -1.98 -0.93 -15.00
C PHE A 215 -3.48 -0.75 -15.20
N VAL A 216 -4.28 -1.43 -14.40
CA VAL A 216 -5.74 -1.25 -14.33
C VAL A 216 -6.08 -0.58 -13.01
N SER A 217 -6.89 0.48 -13.08
CA SER A 217 -7.47 1.16 -11.93
C SER A 217 -8.98 0.95 -11.93
N ALA A 218 -9.49 0.27 -10.91
CA ALA A 218 -10.92 0.00 -10.74
C ALA A 218 -11.35 0.23 -9.28
N PRO A 219 -12.66 0.36 -9.00
CA PRO A 219 -13.17 0.40 -7.63
C PRO A 219 -12.83 -0.87 -6.83
N TYR A 220 -12.54 -0.72 -5.54
CA TYR A 220 -12.27 -1.86 -4.65
C TYR A 220 -13.48 -2.80 -4.59
N SER A 221 -13.27 -4.08 -4.90
CA SER A 221 -14.30 -5.11 -4.93
C SER A 221 -13.78 -6.45 -4.42
N SER A 222 -14.50 -7.01 -3.45
CA SER A 222 -14.31 -8.38 -2.95
C SER A 222 -15.39 -9.34 -3.46
N ARG A 223 -16.14 -8.96 -4.50
CA ARG A 223 -17.21 -9.80 -5.06
C ARG A 223 -16.61 -10.92 -5.91
N LYS A 224 -17.10 -12.14 -5.71
CA LYS A 224 -16.70 -13.31 -6.49
C LYS A 224 -16.94 -13.05 -7.98
N GLY A 225 -15.93 -13.29 -8.82
CA GLY A 225 -15.99 -13.04 -10.27
C GLY A 225 -15.67 -11.60 -10.69
N ALA A 226 -15.53 -10.68 -9.74
CA ALA A 226 -15.15 -9.29 -9.97
C ALA A 226 -14.19 -8.81 -8.88
N PHE A 227 -13.17 -9.63 -8.58
CA PHE A 227 -12.16 -9.29 -7.58
C PHE A 227 -11.26 -8.18 -8.09
N PHE A 228 -11.18 -7.10 -7.32
CA PHE A 228 -10.20 -6.05 -7.51
C PHE A 228 -9.89 -5.43 -6.15
N ARG A 229 -8.86 -5.95 -5.47
CA ARG A 229 -8.49 -5.52 -4.11
C ARG A 229 -7.22 -4.66 -4.11
N HIS A 230 -6.74 -4.31 -5.30
CA HIS A 230 -5.63 -3.37 -5.45
C HIS A 230 -6.11 -1.94 -5.23
N ILE A 231 -5.22 -1.08 -4.72
CA ILE A 231 -5.43 0.37 -4.76
C ILE A 231 -4.34 0.95 -5.64
N VAL A 232 -4.76 1.57 -6.74
CA VAL A 232 -3.86 2.20 -7.71
C VAL A 232 -3.91 3.71 -7.53
N THR A 233 -2.75 4.33 -7.36
CA THR A 233 -2.61 5.78 -7.25
C THR A 233 -1.59 6.25 -8.27
N TRP A 234 -1.96 7.23 -9.08
CA TRP A 234 -1.09 7.73 -10.15
C TRP A 234 -1.20 9.23 -10.25
N LYS A 235 -0.15 9.85 -10.77
CA LYS A 235 -0.11 11.29 -10.99
C LYS A 235 0.45 11.61 -12.37
N THR A 236 -0.16 12.59 -13.03
CA THR A 236 0.38 13.20 -14.24
C THR A 236 1.25 14.38 -13.86
N GLN A 237 1.99 14.89 -14.83
CA GLN A 237 2.76 16.10 -14.67
C GLN A 237 1.93 17.29 -14.14
N ARG A 238 0.72 17.51 -14.67
CA ARG A 238 -0.16 18.62 -14.26
C ARG A 238 -0.64 18.49 -12.81
N ASN A 239 -1.07 17.30 -12.40
CA ASN A 239 -1.67 17.10 -11.08
C ASN A 239 -0.65 16.73 -9.98
N PHE A 240 0.60 16.47 -10.37
CA PHE A 240 1.74 16.30 -9.47
C PHE A 240 2.49 17.61 -9.24
N ALA A 241 2.71 18.38 -10.30
CA ALA A 241 3.59 19.52 -10.30
C ALA A 241 2.82 20.83 -10.53
N GLY A 242 2.10 21.29 -9.50
CA GLY A 242 1.74 22.71 -9.39
C GLY A 242 2.97 23.63 -9.49
N ILE A 243 4.16 23.08 -9.25
CA ILE A 243 5.49 23.68 -9.42
C ILE A 243 5.78 24.06 -10.88
N CYS A 244 5.25 23.34 -11.87
CA CYS A 244 5.49 23.64 -13.29
C CYS A 244 4.78 24.93 -13.76
N LEU A 245 3.69 25.33 -13.12
CA LEU A 245 2.98 26.58 -13.43
C LEU A 245 3.87 27.82 -13.21
N ALA A 246 4.69 27.82 -12.16
CA ALA A 246 5.60 28.93 -11.85
C ALA A 246 6.68 29.12 -12.93
N SER A 247 7.21 28.03 -13.49
CA SER A 247 8.21 28.10 -14.57
C SER A 247 7.64 28.63 -15.90
N HIS A 248 6.33 28.49 -16.11
CA HIS A 248 5.68 28.97 -17.31
C HIS A 248 5.46 30.49 -17.29
N LEU A 249 5.41 31.11 -16.10
CA LEU A 249 5.24 32.55 -15.89
C LEU A 249 6.55 33.35 -16.00
N GLN A 250 7.71 32.73 -15.80
CA GLN A 250 9.02 33.40 -15.94
C GLN A 250 9.50 33.52 -17.40
N ASN A 251 8.80 32.92 -18.36
CA ASN A 251 9.12 32.94 -19.80
C ASN A 251 8.09 33.75 -20.62
N ARG A 252 7.34 34.65 -19.99
CA ARG A 252 6.55 35.68 -20.68
C ARG A 252 7.08 37.06 -20.36
#